data_AF-A0A1R3FDX9-F1
#
_entry.id   AF-A0A1R3FDX9-F1
#
_cell.length_a   1.000
_cell.length_b   1.000
_cell.length_c   1.000
_cell.angle_alpha   90.00
_cell.angle_beta   90.00
_cell.angle_gamma   90.00
#
_symmetry.space_group_name_H-M   'P 1'
#
loop_
_entity.id
_entity.type
_entity.pdbx_description
1 polymer ?
#
loop_
_entity_poly.entity_id
_entity_poly.type
_entity_poly.pdbx_seq_one_letter_code
_entity_poly.pdbx_strand_id
1 'polypeptide(L)'
;MNTQTIDQAEDKILASPDDMLPYAKVQEYAKANKIKSMRAWFAFHNVQKGGVNRPTNIPGDPSKYYGRRGQWSGWPDFLGTKTVSAQVLKEQFVDLEACKQWFVDNKIYTVSQFRALVKAGNRPDTIPSAPDKKFGVKFAALLCPKKAPYLEFKAAKELVQKYKFINYLKFREYRREHMDELGCVPCNPDKHYAKTDQWTSWPDFLGYSRLRN
;
A
#
# COMPACT_ATOMS: atom_id res chain seq x y z
N MET A 1 -66.36 -10.88 17.88
CA MET A 1 -65.46 -10.01 18.67
C MET A 1 -64.19 -10.81 18.93
N ASN A 2 -63.15 -10.58 18.12
CA ASN A 2 -61.89 -11.30 18.22
C ASN A 2 -60.90 -10.39 18.95
N THR A 3 -60.75 -10.60 20.25
CA THR A 3 -59.70 -9.96 21.05
C THR A 3 -58.38 -10.64 20.73
N GLN A 4 -57.58 -10.01 19.86
CA GLN A 4 -56.17 -10.33 19.71
C GLN A 4 -55.46 -9.96 21.01
N THR A 5 -54.98 -10.98 21.72
CA THR A 5 -54.01 -10.85 22.79
C THR A 5 -52.73 -10.27 22.20
N ILE A 6 -52.46 -9.00 22.52
CA ILE A 6 -51.19 -8.35 22.23
C ILE A 6 -50.17 -8.96 23.19
N ASP A 7 -49.30 -9.80 22.64
CA ASP A 7 -48.14 -10.38 23.30
C ASP A 7 -47.24 -9.23 23.78
N GLN A 8 -47.18 -9.03 25.09
CA GLN A 8 -46.36 -8.01 25.72
C GLN A 8 -44.90 -8.42 25.53
N ALA A 9 -44.21 -7.73 24.62
CA ALA A 9 -42.75 -7.79 24.55
C ALA A 9 -42.19 -7.42 25.93
N GLU A 10 -41.55 -8.39 26.60
CA GLU A 10 -40.84 -8.17 27.85
C GLU A 10 -39.87 -6.99 27.69
N ASP A 11 -40.21 -5.85 28.30
CA ASP A 11 -39.32 -4.71 28.41
C ASP A 11 -38.06 -5.16 29.16
N LYS A 12 -36.98 -5.43 28.43
CA LYS A 12 -35.67 -5.73 29.01
C LYS A 12 -35.13 -4.47 29.67
N ILE A 13 -35.47 -4.31 30.94
CA ILE A 13 -34.97 -3.23 31.80
C ILE A 13 -33.43 -3.33 31.86
N LEU A 14 -32.75 -2.21 31.56
CA LEU A 14 -31.29 -2.13 31.70
C LEU A 14 -30.91 -2.37 33.16
N ALA A 15 -29.80 -3.07 33.39
CA ALA A 15 -29.34 -3.35 34.74
C ALA A 15 -29.10 -2.03 35.51
N SER A 16 -29.36 -2.04 36.82
CA SER A 16 -29.05 -0.91 37.72
C SER A 16 -27.57 -0.52 37.58
N PRO A 17 -27.16 0.73 37.83
CA PRO A 17 -25.75 1.12 37.84
C PRO A 17 -24.84 0.22 38.69
N ASP A 18 -25.39 -0.45 39.71
CA ASP A 18 -24.69 -1.37 40.62
C ASP A 18 -24.57 -2.81 40.07
N ASP A 19 -25.43 -3.20 39.12
CA ASP A 19 -25.47 -4.53 38.49
C ASP A 19 -24.67 -4.61 37.18
N MET A 20 -23.96 -3.54 36.83
CA MET A 20 -23.14 -3.46 35.63
C MET A 20 -21.82 -4.19 35.82
N LEU A 21 -21.37 -4.88 34.78
CA LEU A 21 -20.11 -5.61 34.84
C LEU A 21 -18.90 -4.69 35.07
N PRO A 22 -17.87 -5.16 35.80
CA PRO A 22 -16.61 -4.43 35.93
C PRO A 22 -15.92 -4.21 34.58
N TYR A 23 -15.10 -3.16 34.50
CA TYR A 23 -14.35 -2.77 33.30
C TYR A 23 -13.64 -3.95 32.62
N ALA A 24 -12.88 -4.74 33.39
CA ALA A 24 -12.14 -5.89 32.88
C ALA A 24 -13.04 -6.96 32.22
N LYS A 25 -14.23 -7.20 32.77
CA LYS A 25 -15.18 -8.18 32.22
C LYS A 25 -15.82 -7.69 30.92
N VAL A 26 -16.05 -6.40 30.80
CA VAL A 26 -16.56 -5.83 29.54
C VAL A 26 -15.45 -5.76 28.48
N GLN A 27 -14.19 -5.58 28.87
CA GLN A 27 -13.05 -5.74 27.94
C GLN A 27 -12.95 -7.19 27.41
N GLU A 28 -13.08 -8.19 28.29
CA GLU A 28 -13.12 -9.61 27.88
C GLU A 28 -14.24 -9.86 26.87
N TYR A 29 -15.45 -9.33 27.13
CA TYR A 29 -16.57 -9.42 26.21
C TYR A 29 -16.27 -8.76 24.85
N ALA A 30 -15.68 -7.56 24.84
CA ALA A 30 -15.32 -6.87 23.61
C ALA A 30 -14.32 -7.68 22.77
N LYS A 31 -13.31 -8.28 23.43
CA LYS A 31 -12.28 -9.12 22.81
C LYS A 31 -12.87 -10.43 22.26
N ALA A 32 -13.72 -11.11 23.04
CA ALA A 32 -14.39 -12.35 22.64
C ALA A 32 -15.24 -12.16 21.37
N ASN A 33 -15.92 -11.02 21.26
CA ASN A 33 -16.72 -10.65 20.09
C ASN A 33 -15.91 -9.99 18.96
N LYS A 34 -14.58 -9.97 19.07
CA LYS A 34 -13.66 -9.42 18.05
C LYS A 34 -13.98 -7.97 17.65
N ILE A 35 -14.46 -7.17 18.57
CA ILE A 35 -14.79 -5.76 18.33
C ILE A 35 -13.50 -4.94 18.31
N LYS A 36 -13.20 -4.28 17.19
CA LYS A 36 -11.90 -3.59 16.96
C LYS A 36 -11.97 -2.07 16.90
N SER A 37 -13.14 -1.47 17.02
CA SER A 37 -13.26 0.00 17.04
C SER A 37 -14.49 0.49 17.81
N MET A 38 -14.48 1.74 18.25
CA MET A 38 -15.64 2.43 18.81
C MET A 38 -16.87 2.31 17.90
N ARG A 39 -16.69 2.52 16.59
CA ARG A 39 -17.79 2.40 15.61
C ARG A 39 -18.32 0.97 15.54
N ALA A 40 -17.42 -0.02 15.56
CA ALA A 40 -17.80 -1.44 15.57
C ALA A 40 -18.55 -1.80 16.87
N TRP A 41 -18.17 -1.24 18.01
CA TRP A 41 -18.87 -1.45 19.28
C TRP A 41 -20.34 -1.02 19.21
N PHE A 42 -20.60 0.19 18.72
CA PHE A 42 -21.97 0.69 18.58
C PHE A 42 -22.76 -0.02 17.48
N ALA A 43 -22.11 -0.37 16.36
CA ALA A 43 -22.76 -1.10 15.28
C ALA A 43 -23.11 -2.54 15.69
N PHE A 44 -22.21 -3.22 16.42
CA PHE A 44 -22.41 -4.59 16.90
C PHE A 44 -23.66 -4.72 17.76
N HIS A 45 -24.00 -3.68 18.53
CA HIS A 45 -25.19 -3.66 19.39
C HIS A 45 -26.41 -2.98 18.77
N ASN A 46 -26.36 -2.61 17.49
CA ASN A 46 -27.46 -1.94 16.81
C ASN A 46 -28.33 -2.95 16.06
N VAL A 47 -29.41 -3.41 16.71
CA VAL A 47 -30.35 -4.37 16.13
C VAL A 47 -31.01 -3.88 14.83
N GLN A 48 -31.24 -2.58 14.67
CA GLN A 48 -31.82 -2.01 13.44
C GLN A 48 -30.88 -2.16 12.24
N LYS A 49 -29.58 -2.39 12.48
CA LYS A 49 -28.55 -2.60 11.46
C LYS A 49 -28.04 -4.05 11.42
N GLY A 50 -28.82 -5.00 11.96
CA GLY A 50 -28.45 -6.42 12.01
C GLY A 50 -27.42 -6.77 13.10
N GLY A 51 -27.23 -5.89 14.09
CA GLY A 51 -26.44 -6.18 15.28
C GLY A 51 -27.17 -7.08 16.27
N VAL A 52 -26.47 -7.47 17.34
CA VAL A 52 -27.01 -8.29 18.43
C VAL A 52 -27.54 -7.42 19.56
N ASN A 53 -28.52 -7.94 20.30
CA ASN A 53 -28.96 -7.28 21.53
C ASN A 53 -27.81 -7.23 22.53
N ARG A 54 -27.52 -6.03 23.04
CA ARG A 54 -26.54 -5.82 24.11
C ARG A 54 -27.03 -6.49 25.40
N PRO A 55 -26.19 -7.29 26.09
CA PRO A 55 -26.50 -7.77 27.43
C PRO A 55 -26.82 -6.61 28.37
N THR A 56 -27.85 -6.77 29.20
CA THR A 56 -28.38 -5.69 30.07
C THR A 56 -27.34 -5.17 31.08
N ASN A 57 -26.38 -6.01 31.46
CA ASN A 57 -25.27 -5.74 32.38
C ASN A 57 -24.01 -5.16 31.71
N ILE A 58 -24.03 -4.92 30.40
CA ILE A 58 -22.93 -4.29 29.66
C ILE A 58 -23.33 -2.84 29.35
N PRO A 59 -22.52 -1.83 29.66
CA PRO A 59 -22.86 -0.44 29.36
C PRO A 59 -22.89 -0.18 27.84
N GLY A 60 -23.85 0.63 27.39
CA GLY A 60 -24.05 0.93 25.96
C GLY A 60 -22.93 1.82 25.43
N ASP A 61 -22.50 2.76 26.27
CA ASP A 61 -21.33 3.59 26.06
C ASP A 61 -20.35 3.36 27.24
N PRO A 62 -19.45 2.37 27.12
CA PRO A 62 -18.42 2.09 28.13
C PRO A 62 -17.56 3.31 28.44
N SER A 63 -17.28 4.16 27.43
CA SER A 63 -16.47 5.35 27.61
C SER A 63 -17.10 6.34 28.56
N LYS A 64 -18.43 6.53 28.50
CA LYS A 64 -19.14 7.38 29.46
C LYS A 64 -19.31 6.71 30.81
N TYR A 65 -19.69 5.43 30.83
CA TYR A 65 -19.99 4.71 32.07
C TYR A 65 -18.75 4.58 32.97
N TYR A 66 -17.63 4.10 32.43
CA TYR A 66 -16.38 3.97 33.18
C TYR A 66 -15.62 5.29 33.28
N GLY A 67 -15.80 6.21 32.32
CA GLY A 67 -15.19 7.54 32.36
C GLY A 67 -15.65 8.36 33.55
N ARG A 68 -16.96 8.35 33.86
CA ARG A 68 -17.51 8.99 35.08
C ARG A 68 -17.00 8.39 36.38
N ARG A 69 -16.42 7.19 36.33
CA ARG A 69 -15.88 6.44 37.47
C ARG A 69 -14.35 6.46 37.53
N GLY A 70 -13.68 7.21 36.64
CA GLY A 70 -12.22 7.28 36.59
C GLY A 70 -11.53 5.98 36.15
N GLN A 71 -12.26 5.00 35.63
CA GLN A 71 -11.75 3.67 35.25
C GLN A 71 -11.43 3.54 33.75
N TRP A 72 -11.65 4.61 32.97
CA TRP A 72 -11.54 4.55 31.52
C TRP A 72 -10.19 5.03 31.00
N SER A 73 -9.41 4.09 30.45
CA SER A 73 -8.09 4.35 29.85
C SER A 73 -8.14 4.66 28.34
N GLY A 74 -9.33 4.65 27.72
CA GLY A 74 -9.51 4.89 26.29
C GLY A 74 -9.93 3.65 25.49
N TRP A 75 -10.38 3.88 24.26
CA TRP A 75 -10.80 2.81 23.33
C TRP A 75 -9.68 1.83 22.96
N PRO A 76 -8.41 2.25 22.76
CA PRO A 76 -7.33 1.33 22.44
C PRO A 76 -7.11 0.27 23.53
N ASP A 77 -7.01 0.72 24.79
CA ASP A 77 -6.88 -0.17 25.95
C ASP A 77 -8.11 -1.05 26.14
N PHE A 78 -9.30 -0.45 26.08
CA PHE A 78 -10.57 -1.16 26.24
C PHE A 78 -10.76 -2.30 25.21
N LEU A 79 -10.45 -2.05 23.94
CA LEU A 79 -10.60 -3.03 22.87
C LEU A 79 -9.36 -3.92 22.67
N GLY A 80 -8.29 -3.67 23.42
CA GLY A 80 -6.99 -4.33 23.22
C GLY A 80 -6.38 -4.07 21.84
N THR A 81 -6.67 -2.90 21.25
CA THR A 81 -6.08 -2.50 19.96
C THR A 81 -4.80 -1.69 20.22
N LYS A 82 -3.68 -2.12 19.64
CA LYS A 82 -2.39 -1.40 19.70
C LYS A 82 -2.42 -0.18 18.78
N THR A 83 -3.28 0.79 19.07
CA THR A 83 -3.38 2.02 18.28
C THR A 83 -2.42 3.06 18.85
N VAL A 84 -1.25 3.20 18.24
CA VAL A 84 -0.32 4.30 18.55
C VAL A 84 -0.91 5.60 18.03
N SER A 85 -0.78 6.70 18.78
CA SER A 85 -1.31 8.00 18.35
C SER A 85 -0.65 8.44 17.04
N ALA A 86 -1.40 9.15 16.19
CA ALA A 86 -0.88 9.64 14.91
C ALA A 86 0.33 10.59 15.08
N GLN A 87 0.43 11.26 16.23
CA GLN A 87 1.54 12.16 16.55
C GLN A 87 2.83 11.36 16.84
N VAL A 88 2.75 10.34 17.69
CA VAL A 88 3.91 9.48 18.01
C VAL A 88 4.41 8.75 16.77
N LEU A 89 3.51 8.30 15.88
CA LEU A 89 3.90 7.70 14.61
C LEU A 89 4.67 8.68 13.70
N LYS A 90 4.32 9.97 13.70
CA LYS A 90 4.99 10.98 12.86
C LYS A 90 6.45 11.20 13.25
N GLU A 91 6.77 11.06 14.53
CA GLU A 91 8.10 11.24 15.11
C GLU A 91 9.00 10.00 14.92
N GLN A 92 8.41 8.83 14.65
CA GLN A 92 9.13 7.57 14.43
C GLN A 92 9.46 7.29 12.96
N PHE A 93 8.97 8.12 12.03
CA PHE A 93 9.24 7.91 10.61
C PHE A 93 10.64 8.36 10.22
N VAL A 94 11.26 7.60 9.32
CA VAL A 94 12.52 8.02 8.68
C VAL A 94 12.33 9.26 7.80
N ASP A 95 13.43 9.93 7.48
CA ASP A 95 13.44 11.01 6.50
C ASP A 95 13.17 10.51 5.07
N LEU A 96 13.07 11.46 4.13
CA LEU A 96 12.78 11.18 2.73
C LEU A 96 13.84 10.30 2.06
N GLU A 97 15.12 10.54 2.34
CA GLU A 97 16.22 9.85 1.65
C GLU A 97 16.35 8.42 2.15
N ALA A 98 16.26 8.20 3.46
CA ALA A 98 16.17 6.86 4.04
C ALA A 98 14.92 6.10 3.57
N CYS A 99 13.78 6.80 3.39
CA CYS A 99 12.60 6.19 2.79
C CYS A 99 12.86 5.75 1.34
N LYS A 100 13.47 6.61 0.49
CA LYS A 100 13.83 6.24 -0.88
C LYS A 100 14.81 5.08 -0.92
N GLN A 101 15.81 5.08 -0.05
CA GLN A 101 16.78 4.01 0.04
C GLN A 101 16.10 2.67 0.36
N TRP A 102 15.14 2.66 1.28
CA TRP A 102 14.36 1.46 1.57
C TRP A 102 13.58 0.95 0.35
N PHE A 103 13.00 1.83 -0.48
CA PHE A 103 12.35 1.42 -1.73
C PHE A 103 13.33 0.79 -2.72
N VAL A 104 14.57 1.30 -2.80
CA VAL A 104 15.66 0.75 -3.62
C VAL A 104 16.07 -0.62 -3.12
N ASP A 105 16.36 -0.74 -1.82
CA ASP A 105 16.83 -1.97 -1.17
C ASP A 105 15.80 -3.11 -1.33
N ASN A 106 14.51 -2.77 -1.24
CA ASN A 106 13.40 -3.72 -1.39
C ASN A 106 12.93 -3.88 -2.85
N LYS A 107 13.62 -3.26 -3.82
CA LYS A 107 13.31 -3.37 -5.26
C LYS A 107 11.84 -3.06 -5.57
N ILE A 108 11.31 -1.99 -4.99
CA ILE A 108 9.92 -1.57 -5.14
C ILE A 108 9.79 -0.62 -6.32
N TYR A 109 9.41 -1.16 -7.48
CA TYR A 109 9.34 -0.42 -8.75
C TYR A 109 7.97 0.19 -9.03
N THR A 110 6.93 -0.22 -8.29
CA THR A 110 5.55 0.19 -8.57
C THR A 110 4.76 0.47 -7.29
N VAL A 111 3.76 1.33 -7.40
CA VAL A 111 2.81 1.62 -6.31
C VAL A 111 2.07 0.36 -5.88
N SER A 112 1.71 -0.52 -6.83
CA SER A 112 1.01 -1.76 -6.54
C SER A 112 1.84 -2.72 -5.70
N GLN A 113 3.15 -2.86 -5.99
CA GLN A 113 4.07 -3.65 -5.17
C GLN A 113 4.15 -3.10 -3.74
N PHE A 114 4.28 -1.79 -3.58
CA PHE A 114 4.28 -1.17 -2.25
C PHE A 114 2.98 -1.47 -1.50
N ARG A 115 1.82 -1.24 -2.13
CA ARG A 115 0.50 -1.50 -1.51
C ARG A 115 0.32 -2.97 -1.11
N ALA A 116 0.83 -3.90 -1.92
CA ALA A 116 0.82 -5.32 -1.58
C ALA A 116 1.66 -5.63 -0.34
N LEU A 117 2.87 -5.05 -0.23
CA LEU A 117 3.72 -5.17 0.97
C LEU A 117 3.04 -4.60 2.22
N VAL A 118 2.40 -3.44 2.12
CA VAL A 118 1.64 -2.85 3.23
C VAL A 118 0.49 -3.78 3.66
N LYS A 119 -0.25 -4.33 2.71
CA LYS A 119 -1.36 -5.27 2.98
C LYS A 119 -0.86 -6.57 3.63
N ALA A 120 0.31 -7.04 3.24
CA ALA A 120 0.95 -8.24 3.79
C ALA A 120 1.59 -8.01 5.18
N GLY A 121 1.69 -6.77 5.65
CA GLY A 121 2.35 -6.44 6.92
C GLY A 121 3.89 -6.40 6.84
N ASN A 122 4.46 -6.41 5.64
CA ASN A 122 5.91 -6.41 5.41
C ASN A 122 6.50 -4.99 5.34
N ARG A 123 5.71 -3.96 5.66
CA ARG A 123 6.15 -2.57 5.75
C ARG A 123 6.65 -2.31 7.18
N PRO A 124 7.91 -1.89 7.38
CA PRO A 124 8.39 -1.46 8.69
C PRO A 124 7.56 -0.30 9.24
N ASP A 125 7.45 -0.21 10.57
CA ASP A 125 6.70 0.87 11.20
C ASP A 125 7.32 2.26 10.98
N THR A 126 8.64 2.30 10.74
CA THR A 126 9.40 3.51 10.42
C THR A 126 9.15 4.07 9.01
N ILE A 127 8.56 3.28 8.11
CA ILE A 127 8.22 3.72 6.75
C ILE A 127 6.75 4.14 6.73
N PRO A 128 6.37 5.38 6.39
CA PRO A 128 4.96 5.78 6.36
C PRO A 128 4.11 4.89 5.42
N SER A 129 2.85 4.63 5.79
CA SER A 129 1.91 3.91 4.90
C SER A 129 1.45 4.73 3.70
N ALA A 130 1.59 6.06 3.78
CA ALA A 130 1.37 7.02 2.69
C ALA A 130 2.57 7.99 2.60
N PRO A 131 3.72 7.52 2.10
CA PRO A 131 4.98 8.29 2.12
C PRO A 131 4.94 9.51 1.20
N ASP A 132 4.24 9.44 0.07
CA ASP A 132 3.98 10.57 -0.82
C ASP A 132 3.34 11.76 -0.08
N LYS A 133 2.33 11.48 0.74
CA LYS A 133 1.63 12.50 1.54
C LYS A 133 2.49 13.00 2.70
N LYS A 134 3.25 12.11 3.34
CA LYS A 134 4.14 12.48 4.47
C LYS A 134 5.23 13.45 4.01
N PHE A 135 5.81 13.23 2.84
CA PHE A 135 6.93 14.03 2.34
C PHE A 135 6.52 15.10 1.32
N GLY A 136 5.25 15.16 0.91
CA GLY A 136 4.77 16.15 -0.07
C GLY A 136 5.35 15.95 -1.47
N VAL A 137 5.70 14.71 -1.83
CA VAL A 137 6.32 14.36 -3.12
C VAL A 137 5.40 13.48 -3.96
N LYS A 138 5.61 13.46 -5.28
CA LYS A 138 4.94 12.48 -6.14
C LYS A 138 5.41 11.07 -5.74
N PHE A 139 4.49 10.12 -5.61
CA PHE A 139 4.83 8.73 -5.26
C PHE A 139 5.90 8.13 -6.19
N ALA A 140 5.86 8.48 -7.49
CA ALA A 140 6.85 8.03 -8.47
C ALA A 140 8.30 8.42 -8.12
N ALA A 141 8.52 9.51 -7.37
CA ALA A 141 9.83 9.95 -6.93
C ALA A 141 10.40 9.12 -5.76
N LEU A 142 9.58 8.27 -5.13
CA LEU A 142 9.99 7.36 -4.06
C LEU A 142 10.32 5.96 -4.58
N LEU A 143 9.81 5.59 -5.76
CA LEU A 143 9.97 4.26 -6.31
C LEU A 143 11.43 3.98 -6.69
N CYS A 144 11.83 2.71 -6.56
CA CYS A 144 13.10 2.24 -7.09
C CYS A 144 13.18 2.59 -8.58
N PRO A 145 14.29 3.22 -9.03
CA PRO A 145 14.47 3.49 -10.44
C PRO A 145 14.45 2.18 -11.22
N LYS A 146 13.69 2.15 -12.31
CA LYS A 146 13.66 0.98 -13.20
C LYS A 146 15.01 0.88 -13.89
N LYS A 147 15.56 -0.34 -13.98
CA LYS A 147 16.71 -0.58 -14.85
C LYS A 147 16.35 -0.18 -16.28
N ALA A 148 17.23 0.58 -16.93
CA ALA A 148 17.05 0.92 -18.33
C ALA A 148 16.98 -0.38 -19.15
N PRO A 149 15.96 -0.58 -19.99
CA PRO A 149 15.83 -1.80 -20.78
C PRO A 149 16.90 -1.91 -21.87
N TYR A 150 17.56 -0.80 -22.20
CA TYR A 150 18.53 -0.72 -23.27
C TYR A 150 19.81 -0.03 -22.80
N LEU A 151 20.92 -0.36 -23.45
CA LEU A 151 22.22 0.29 -23.28
C LEU A 151 22.14 1.76 -23.69
N GLU A 152 23.09 2.56 -23.20
CA GLU A 152 23.29 3.92 -23.69
C GLU A 152 23.79 3.90 -25.15
N PHE A 153 23.56 4.99 -25.88
CA PHE A 153 23.85 5.10 -27.31
C PHE A 153 25.27 4.63 -27.68
N LYS A 154 26.28 5.10 -26.95
CA LYS A 154 27.69 4.78 -27.21
C LYS A 154 27.97 3.28 -27.08
N ALA A 155 27.55 2.67 -25.97
CA ALA A 155 27.73 1.25 -25.73
C ALA A 155 26.92 0.38 -26.72
N ALA A 156 25.70 0.80 -27.06
CA ALA A 156 24.89 0.12 -28.07
C ALA A 156 25.52 0.19 -29.46
N LYS A 157 26.05 1.34 -29.86
CA LYS A 157 26.77 1.54 -31.13
C LYS A 157 28.01 0.65 -31.20
N GLU A 158 28.86 0.68 -30.17
CA GLU A 158 30.06 -0.15 -30.08
C GLU A 158 29.74 -1.66 -30.14
N LEU A 159 28.64 -2.10 -29.51
CA LEU A 159 28.20 -3.49 -29.57
C LEU A 159 27.73 -3.88 -30.97
N VAL A 160 26.85 -3.09 -31.58
CA VAL A 160 26.23 -3.41 -32.87
C VAL A 160 27.24 -3.38 -34.02
N GLN A 161 28.23 -2.49 -33.98
CA GLN A 161 29.28 -2.40 -35.00
C GLN A 161 30.17 -3.65 -35.09
N LYS A 162 30.27 -4.45 -34.02
CA LYS A 162 31.02 -5.73 -34.02
C LYS A 162 30.46 -6.75 -35.03
N TYR A 163 29.15 -6.71 -35.27
CA TYR A 163 28.44 -7.63 -36.16
C TYR A 163 28.47 -7.20 -37.62
N LYS A 164 28.91 -5.97 -37.92
CA LYS A 164 29.09 -5.44 -39.28
C LYS A 164 27.85 -5.60 -40.18
N PHE A 165 26.67 -5.25 -39.65
CA PHE A 165 25.42 -5.32 -40.42
C PHE A 165 25.45 -4.40 -41.64
N ILE A 166 25.09 -4.94 -42.81
CA ILE A 166 25.04 -4.19 -44.07
C ILE A 166 23.93 -3.13 -44.12
N ASN A 167 22.86 -3.31 -43.35
CA ASN A 167 21.71 -2.40 -43.28
C ASN A 167 20.84 -2.70 -42.04
N TYR A 168 19.85 -1.83 -41.80
CA TYR A 168 18.96 -1.95 -40.65
C TYR A 168 18.05 -3.19 -40.67
N LEU A 169 17.73 -3.75 -41.85
CA LEU A 169 16.92 -4.97 -41.96
C LEU A 169 17.69 -6.16 -41.39
N LYS A 170 18.97 -6.30 -41.76
CA LYS A 170 19.84 -7.35 -41.23
C LYS A 170 20.07 -7.23 -39.74
N PHE A 171 20.24 -6.01 -39.22
CA PHE A 171 20.27 -5.77 -37.79
C PHE A 171 18.97 -6.24 -37.09
N ARG A 172 17.80 -5.88 -37.62
CA ARG A 172 16.51 -6.23 -37.02
C ARG A 172 16.17 -7.71 -37.09
N GLU A 173 16.53 -8.38 -38.19
CA GLU A 173 16.43 -9.83 -38.34
C GLU A 173 17.30 -10.52 -37.28
N TYR A 174 18.59 -10.21 -37.27
CA TYR A 174 19.54 -10.83 -36.34
C TYR A 174 19.18 -10.60 -34.87
N ARG A 175 18.84 -9.36 -34.49
CA ARG A 175 18.40 -9.04 -33.11
C ARG A 175 17.18 -9.85 -32.68
N ARG A 176 16.23 -10.10 -33.59
CA ARG A 176 15.02 -10.86 -33.29
C ARG A 176 15.34 -12.32 -32.97
N GLU A 177 16.30 -12.87 -33.69
CA GLU A 177 16.78 -14.25 -33.53
C GLU A 177 17.74 -14.40 -32.34
N HIS A 178 18.52 -13.36 -32.04
CA HIS A 178 19.57 -13.33 -31.01
C HIS A 178 19.26 -12.27 -29.94
N MET A 179 18.13 -12.45 -29.26
CA MET A 179 17.67 -11.54 -28.20
C MET A 179 18.53 -11.60 -26.93
N ASP A 180 19.24 -12.70 -26.71
CA ASP A 180 20.26 -12.87 -25.68
C ASP A 180 21.49 -11.98 -25.94
N GLU A 181 21.89 -11.81 -27.20
CA GLU A 181 23.04 -10.98 -27.59
C GLU A 181 22.69 -9.50 -27.76
N LEU A 182 21.60 -9.20 -28.47
CA LEU A 182 21.21 -7.84 -28.86
C LEU A 182 19.91 -7.34 -28.23
N GLY A 183 19.32 -8.08 -27.27
CA GLY A 183 18.11 -7.64 -26.57
C GLY A 183 18.29 -6.35 -25.77
N CYS A 184 19.53 -6.08 -25.34
CA CYS A 184 19.94 -4.85 -24.68
C CYS A 184 20.05 -3.64 -25.62
N VAL A 185 19.85 -3.82 -26.93
CA VAL A 185 19.77 -2.74 -27.93
C VAL A 185 18.30 -2.58 -28.34
N PRO A 186 17.77 -1.35 -28.51
CA PRO A 186 16.41 -1.15 -28.99
C PRO A 186 16.21 -1.74 -30.40
N CYS A 187 15.01 -2.24 -30.71
CA CYS A 187 14.67 -2.68 -32.08
C CYS A 187 14.65 -1.51 -33.09
N ASN A 188 14.32 -0.32 -32.58
CA ASN A 188 14.33 0.95 -33.30
C ASN A 188 15.27 1.94 -32.59
N PRO A 189 16.60 1.78 -32.72
CA PRO A 189 17.60 2.68 -32.16
C PRO A 189 17.40 4.12 -32.61
N ASP A 190 16.99 4.31 -33.86
CA ASP A 190 16.64 5.60 -34.46
C ASP A 190 15.60 6.37 -33.64
N LYS A 191 14.50 5.70 -33.26
CA LYS A 191 13.45 6.32 -32.45
C LYS A 191 13.82 6.43 -30.97
N HIS A 192 14.63 5.51 -30.47
CA HIS A 192 15.01 5.49 -29.05
C HIS A 192 16.03 6.57 -28.72
N TYR A 193 17.11 6.65 -29.50
CA TYR A 193 18.22 7.58 -29.30
C TYR A 193 18.01 8.95 -29.96
N ALA A 194 17.00 9.13 -30.82
CA ALA A 194 16.59 10.47 -31.25
C ALA A 194 16.17 11.36 -30.07
N LYS A 195 15.79 10.77 -28.93
CA LYS A 195 15.43 11.53 -27.71
C LYS A 195 16.63 12.13 -26.98
N THR A 196 17.84 11.62 -27.26
CA THR A 196 19.07 12.05 -26.61
C THR A 196 19.94 12.92 -27.52
N ASP A 197 19.44 13.31 -28.70
CA ASP A 197 20.17 14.05 -29.75
C ASP A 197 21.50 13.41 -30.19
N GLN A 198 21.76 12.17 -29.79
CA GLN A 198 22.96 11.41 -30.12
C GLN A 198 22.83 10.66 -31.46
N TRP A 199 21.59 10.50 -31.94
CA TRP A 199 21.32 9.79 -33.18
C TRP A 199 21.62 10.65 -34.40
N THR A 200 22.48 10.15 -35.28
CA THR A 200 22.77 10.80 -36.56
C THR A 200 22.12 10.04 -37.72
N SER A 201 22.50 8.77 -37.92
CA SER A 201 21.99 7.96 -39.02
C SER A 201 22.24 6.46 -38.80
N TRP A 202 21.54 5.62 -39.57
CA TRP A 202 21.78 4.18 -39.61
C TRP A 202 23.22 3.80 -40.03
N PRO A 203 23.81 4.42 -41.08
CA PRO A 203 25.22 4.25 -41.41
C PRO A 203 26.16 4.48 -40.22
N ASP A 204 25.96 5.57 -39.46
CA ASP A 204 26.76 5.88 -38.28
C ASP A 204 26.60 4.83 -37.17
N PHE A 205 25.35 4.46 -36.86
CA PHE A 205 25.05 3.52 -35.79
C PHE A 205 25.52 2.09 -36.10
N LEU A 206 25.38 1.64 -37.35
CA LEU A 206 25.75 0.29 -37.80
C LEU A 206 27.21 0.20 -38.27
N GLY A 207 27.86 1.34 -38.53
CA GLY A 207 29.27 1.40 -38.94
C GLY A 207 29.53 1.02 -40.41
N TYR A 208 28.55 1.18 -41.30
CA TYR A 208 28.72 0.95 -42.74
C TYR A 208 28.63 2.25 -43.54
N SER A 209 29.42 2.36 -44.60
CA SER A 209 29.34 3.46 -45.55
C SER A 209 28.31 3.12 -46.63
N ARG A 210 27.37 4.04 -46.91
CA ARG A 210 26.59 3.95 -48.15
C ARG A 210 27.56 4.24 -49.30
N LEU A 211 27.74 3.30 -50.22
CA LEU A 211 28.33 3.63 -51.51
C LEU A 211 27.45 4.73 -52.12
N ARG A 212 27.99 5.95 -52.25
CA ARG A 212 27.34 7.01 -53.04
C ARG A 212 27.37 6.52 -54.49
N ASN A 213 26.19 6.22 -55.04
CA ASN A 213 26.00 6.21 -56.48
C ASN A 213 25.91 7.65 -56.98
#